data_AF-A0A969QYC0-F1
#
_entry.id   AF-A0A969QYC0-F1
#
_cell.length_a   1.000
_cell.length_b   1.000
_cell.length_c   1.000
_cell.angle_alpha   90.00
_cell.angle_beta   90.00
_cell.angle_gamma   90.00
#
_symmetry.space_group_name_H-M   'P 1'
#
loop_
_entity.id
_entity.type
_entity.pdbx_description
1 polymer ?
#
loop_
_entity_poly.entity_id
_entity_poly.type
_entity_poly.pdbx_seq_one_letter_code
_entity_poly.pdbx_strand_id
1 'polypeptide(L)' 'MVRLAQGKTRLQIIKPTVEHILEKGKMNRQEHVYLTSAMLSDYQMTDEERRQINRVFDYLQIGRLKLED' A
#
# COMPACT_ATOMS: atom_id res chain seq x y z
N MET A 1 -27.39 0.92 2.09
CA MET A 1 -26.41 1.00 3.21
C MET A 1 -25.14 0.18 2.87
N VAL A 2 -24.34 0.59 1.87
CA VAL A 2 -23.13 -0.17 1.43
C VAL A 2 -21.85 0.70 1.41
N ARG A 3 -21.92 1.94 1.92
CA ARG A 3 -20.92 3.00 1.70
C ARG A 3 -19.70 2.98 2.64
N LEU A 4 -19.76 2.28 3.77
CA LEU A 4 -18.67 2.23 4.76
C LEU A 4 -17.91 0.90 4.78
N ALA A 5 -18.48 -0.15 4.19
CA ALA A 5 -17.88 -1.48 4.22
C ALA A 5 -16.63 -1.55 3.33
N GLN A 6 -16.67 -0.99 2.11
CA GLN A 6 -15.58 -1.16 1.14
C GLN A 6 -14.26 -0.47 1.53
N GLY A 7 -14.29 0.75 2.08
CA GLY A 7 -13.08 1.42 2.58
C GLY A 7 -12.50 0.74 3.82
N LYS A 8 -13.36 0.20 4.69
CA LYS A 8 -12.94 -0.55 5.88
C LYS A 8 -12.34 -1.92 5.53
N THR A 9 -12.83 -2.57 4.48
CA THR A 9 -12.30 -3.85 3.96
C THR A 9 -10.97 -3.68 3.25
N ARG A 10 -10.73 -2.57 2.54
CA ARG A 10 -9.43 -2.31 1.89
C ARG A 10 -8.33 -1.96 2.87
N LEU A 11 -8.62 -1.21 3.94
CA LEU A 11 -7.69 -1.00 5.06
C LEU A 11 -7.18 -2.32 5.66
N GLN A 12 -8.07 -3.32 5.78
CA GLN A 12 -7.71 -4.65 6.28
C GLN A 12 -6.83 -5.46 5.32
N ILE A 13 -6.72 -5.06 4.05
CA ILE A 13 -5.90 -5.73 3.04
C ILE A 13 -4.61 -4.96 2.79
N ILE A 14 -4.66 -3.63 2.70
CA ILE A 14 -3.49 -2.76 2.48
C ILE A 14 -2.54 -2.85 3.67
N LYS A 15 -3.07 -2.79 4.89
CA LYS A 15 -2.23 -2.76 6.09
C LYS A 15 -1.35 -4.03 6.25
N PRO A 16 -1.88 -5.26 6.13
CA PRO A 16 -1.03 -6.47 6.16
C PRO A 16 -0.02 -6.52 5.03
N THR A 17 -0.39 -6.08 3.81
CA THR A 17 0.55 -6.03 2.68
C THR A 17 1.69 -5.05 2.95
N VAL A 18 1.38 -3.86 3.45
CA VAL A 18 2.37 -2.85 3.84
C VAL A 18 3.28 -3.38 4.95
N GLU A 19 2.71 -3.96 6.01
CA GLU A 19 3.48 -4.56 7.11
C GLU A 19 4.43 -5.66 6.61
N HIS A 20 3.95 -6.56 5.75
CA HIS A 20 4.77 -7.62 5.15
C HIS A 20 5.94 -7.10 4.31
N ILE A 21 5.72 -6.04 3.50
CA ILE A 21 6.78 -5.40 2.70
C ILE A 21 7.82 -4.76 3.62
N LEU A 22 7.36 -4.08 4.68
CA LEU A 22 8.23 -3.43 5.66
C LEU A 22 9.05 -4.44 6.46
N GLU A 23 8.46 -5.57 6.86
CA GLU A 23 9.14 -6.65 7.58
C GLU A 23 10.20 -7.34 6.70
N LYS A 24 9.88 -7.59 5.43
CA LYS A 24 10.82 -8.20 4.48
C LYS A 24 11.95 -7.28 4.05
N GLY A 25 11.76 -5.96 4.18
CA GLY A 25 12.70 -4.97 3.65
C GLY A 25 12.76 -4.94 2.12
N LYS A 26 11.83 -5.61 1.46
CA LYS A 26 11.82 -5.87 0.02
C LYS A 26 10.40 -5.81 -0.50
N MET A 27 10.24 -5.26 -1.69
CA MET A 27 8.97 -5.17 -2.40
C MET A 27 9.15 -5.85 -3.76
N ASN A 28 8.24 -6.76 -4.11
CA ASN A 28 8.23 -7.32 -5.45
C ASN A 28 7.46 -6.43 -6.46
N ARG A 29 7.66 -6.68 -7.75
CA ARG A 29 7.00 -5.89 -8.81
C ARG A 29 5.47 -5.97 -8.77
N GLN A 30 4.89 -7.10 -8.37
CA GLN A 30 3.44 -7.26 -8.25
C GLN A 30 2.87 -6.39 -7.12
N GLU A 31 3.55 -6.36 -5.97
CA GLU A 31 3.23 -5.51 -4.82
C GLU A 31 3.34 -4.03 -5.20
N HIS A 32 4.37 -3.64 -5.94
CA HIS A 32 4.52 -2.27 -6.45
C HIS A 32 3.33 -1.88 -7.34
N VAL A 33 3.01 -2.69 -8.35
CA VAL A 33 1.88 -2.42 -9.27
C VAL A 33 0.56 -2.37 -8.51
N TYR A 34 0.35 -3.28 -7.55
CA TYR A 34 -0.84 -3.27 -6.71
C TYR A 34 -0.99 -1.96 -5.94
N LEU A 35 0.06 -1.51 -5.24
CA LEU A 35 0.02 -0.26 -4.47
C LEU A 35 -0.14 0.98 -5.34
N THR A 36 0.56 1.05 -6.49
CA THR A 36 0.40 2.14 -7.45
C THR A 36 -1.01 2.17 -8.04
N SER A 37 -1.56 1.01 -8.44
CA SER A 37 -2.92 0.94 -8.97
C SER A 37 -3.97 1.34 -7.93
N ALA A 38 -3.77 0.94 -6.66
CA ALA A 38 -4.63 1.36 -5.56
C ALA A 38 -4.63 2.89 -5.41
N MET A 39 -3.46 3.51 -5.44
CA MET A 39 -3.31 4.97 -5.40
C MET A 39 -3.91 5.72 -6.60
N LEU A 40 -3.75 5.18 -7.81
CA LEU A 40 -4.23 5.81 -9.03
C LEU A 40 -5.72 5.59 -9.30
N SER A 41 -6.34 4.59 -8.65
CA SER A 41 -7.73 4.23 -8.90
C SER A 41 -8.77 5.29 -8.46
N ASP A 42 -8.33 6.46 -7.98
CA ASP A 42 -9.12 7.62 -7.52
C ASP A 42 -10.32 7.27 -6.60
N TYR A 43 -10.27 6.08 -6.00
CA TYR A 43 -11.39 5.45 -5.33
C TYR A 43 -11.23 5.60 -3.83
N GLN A 44 -11.88 6.62 -3.25
CA GLN A 44 -12.16 6.82 -1.82
C GLN A 44 -11.11 6.24 -0.84
N MET A 45 -9.82 6.40 -1.13
CA MET A 45 -8.77 6.02 -0.19
C MET A 45 -8.85 6.99 0.99
N THR A 46 -8.96 6.43 2.18
CA THR A 46 -8.84 7.19 3.41
C THR A 46 -7.43 7.77 3.51
N ASP A 47 -7.28 8.86 4.25
CA ASP A 47 -5.97 9.48 4.47
C ASP A 47 -4.99 8.52 5.14
N GLU A 48 -5.49 7.59 5.96
CA GLU A 48 -4.68 6.56 6.61
C GLU A 48 -4.12 5.55 5.61
N GLU A 49 -4.93 5.09 4.65
CA GLU A 49 -4.45 4.22 3.56
C GLU A 49 -3.38 4.93 2.73
N ARG A 50 -3.62 6.20 2.36
CA ARG A 50 -2.64 6.99 1.61
C ARG A 50 -1.33 7.14 2.37
N ARG A 51 -1.39 7.42 3.68
CA ARG A 51 -0.18 7.53 4.53
C ARG A 51 0.59 6.21 4.58
N GLN A 52 -0.09 5.07 4.70
CA GLN A 52 0.58 3.77 4.75
C GLN A 52 1.27 3.44 3.43
N ILE A 53 0.61 3.67 2.30
CA ILE A 53 1.22 3.43 0.99
C ILE A 53 2.38 4.40 0.74
N ASN A 54 2.21 5.69 1.05
CA ASN A 54 3.28 6.69 0.91
C ASN A 54 4.52 6.32 1.72
N ARG A 55 4.36 5.84 2.96
CA ARG A 55 5.50 5.41 3.79
C ARG A 55 6.33 4.31 3.12
N VAL A 56 5.67 3.38 2.43
CA VAL A 56 6.37 2.33 1.69
C VAL A 56 7.13 2.92 0.51
N PHE A 57 6.51 3.82 -0.26
CA PHE A 57 7.20 4.49 -1.37
C PHE A 57 8.36 5.39 -0.90
N ASP A 58 8.21 6.08 0.23
CA ASP A 58 9.28 6.86 0.85
C ASP A 58 10.46 5.95 1.20
N TYR A 59 10.19 4.78 1.80
CA TYR A 59 11.24 3.82 2.14
C TYR A 59 11.92 3.22 0.90
N LEU A 60 11.17 3.03 -0.18
CA LEU A 60 11.72 2.62 -1.46
C LEU A 60 12.60 3.72 -2.07
N GLN A 61 12.16 4.98 -2.00
CA GLN A 61 12.89 6.14 -2.53
C GLN A 61 14.19 6.42 -1.77
N ILE A 62 14.20 6.31 -0.43
CA ILE A 62 15.42 6.48 0.38
C ILE A 62 16.32 5.23 0.37
N GLY A 63 15.95 4.17 -0.36
CA GLY A 63 16.73 2.93 -0.47
C GLY A 63 16.70 2.04 0.77
N ARG A 64 15.75 2.26 1.70
CA ARG A 64 15.50 1.41 2.86
C ARG A 64 14.71 0.15 2.50
N LEU A 65 13.93 0.21 1.42
CA LEU A 65 13.33 -0.95 0.75
C LEU A 65 14.02 -1.17 -0.60
N LYS A 66 14.21 -2.44 -0.96
CA LYS A 66 14.66 -2.82 -2.30
C LYS A 66 13.49 -3.31 -3.15
N LEU A 67 13.43 -2.87 -4.39
CA LEU A 67 12.55 -3.47 -5.39
C LEU A 67 13.24 -4.74 -5.92
N GLU A 68 12.53 -5.87 -5.85
CA GLU A 68 12.98 -7.16 -6.40
C GLU A 68 11.94 -7.67 -7.41
N ASP A 69 12.34 -8.53 -8.35
CA ASP A 69 11.44 -9.14 -9.34
C ASP A 69 10.93 -10.50 -8.85
#